data_AF-A0A8J3LL03-F1
#
_entry.id   AF-A0A8J3LL03-F1
#
_cell.length_a   1.000
_cell.length_b   1.000
_cell.length_c   1.000
_cell.angle_alpha   90.00
_cell.angle_beta   90.00
_cell.angle_gamma   90.00
#
_symmetry.space_group_name_H-M   'P 1'
#
loop_
_entity.id
_entity.type
_entity.pdbx_description
1 polymer ?
#
loop_
_entity_poly.entity_id
_entity_poly.type
_entity_poly.pdbx_seq_one_letter_code
_entity_poly.pdbx_strand_id
1 'polypeptide(L)'
;MGKVLWHITMSLDGFVTGPGGDMSWMAGYEGPNPAVDEVMSRIGAVLIGHRTYFGPDGQGPSDEGRVYGGAWTGPQLVYTRDAPDDPDPDYIFVDDLAEAVATAKAAAGDGYAVLIGAAIARDCLDAGLLDEVLIHVVPTLLGDGTRLFDRPGGDGTRLEQLSVTHTPACTNIWLRVPR
;
A
#
# COMPACT_ATOMS: atom_id res chain seq x y z
N MET A 1 -14.15 6.44 -12.93
CA MET A 1 -12.70 6.31 -13.19
C MET A 1 -12.00 6.14 -11.86
N GLY A 2 -11.39 4.98 -11.65
CA GLY A 2 -10.85 4.59 -10.36
C GLY A 2 -9.79 5.56 -9.87
N LYS A 3 -9.72 5.72 -8.55
CA LYS A 3 -8.69 6.51 -7.87
C LYS A 3 -7.56 5.60 -7.42
N VAL A 4 -6.34 6.12 -7.41
CA VAL A 4 -5.18 5.44 -6.85
C VAL A 4 -5.06 5.81 -5.38
N LEU A 5 -5.23 4.84 -4.50
CA LEU A 5 -5.20 5.01 -3.05
C LEU A 5 -4.00 4.25 -2.48
N TRP A 6 -3.09 4.95 -1.82
CA TRP A 6 -2.12 4.29 -0.96
C TRP A 6 -2.72 4.04 0.42
N HIS A 7 -2.89 2.77 0.79
CA HIS A 7 -3.52 2.36 2.03
C HIS A 7 -2.53 1.57 2.88
N ILE A 8 -2.19 2.08 4.07
CA ILE A 8 -1.06 1.54 4.83
C ILE A 8 -1.17 1.80 6.34
N THR A 9 -0.62 0.89 7.13
CA THR A 9 -0.42 1.05 8.57
C THR A 9 1.02 1.48 8.83
N MET A 10 1.21 2.37 9.80
CA MET A 10 2.51 2.95 10.14
C MET A 10 2.65 3.08 11.66
N SER A 11 3.85 2.83 12.16
CA SER A 11 4.26 3.19 13.51
C SER A 11 4.29 4.72 13.70
N LEU A 12 4.28 5.19 14.95
CA LEU A 12 4.31 6.62 15.26
C LEU A 12 5.59 7.31 14.77
N ASP A 13 6.72 6.59 14.72
CA ASP A 13 8.02 7.07 14.24
C ASP A 13 8.26 6.85 12.74
N GLY A 14 7.25 6.41 12.00
CA GLY A 14 7.26 6.50 10.55
C GLY A 14 7.62 5.22 9.79
N PHE A 15 7.52 4.05 10.41
CA PHE A 15 7.88 2.76 9.80
C PHE A 15 6.65 1.92 9.48
N VAL A 16 6.67 1.23 8.34
CA VAL A 16 5.56 0.39 7.82
C VAL A 16 5.87 -1.11 7.87
N THR A 17 7.13 -1.46 8.10
CA THR A 17 7.58 -2.80 8.49
C THR A 17 8.71 -2.62 9.51
N GLY A 18 8.93 -3.60 10.37
CA GLY A 18 10.14 -3.69 11.17
C GLY A 18 11.38 -4.09 10.34
N PRO A 19 12.54 -4.28 10.99
CA PRO A 19 13.76 -4.76 10.35
C PRO A 19 13.54 -6.08 9.60
N GLY A 20 14.16 -6.21 8.43
CA GLY A 20 13.99 -7.42 7.60
C GLY A 20 12.56 -7.65 7.10
N GLY A 21 11.71 -6.62 7.08
CA GLY A 21 10.32 -6.76 6.63
C GLY A 21 9.35 -7.30 7.69
N ASP A 22 9.77 -7.41 8.95
CA ASP A 22 8.95 -7.94 10.04
C ASP A 22 7.59 -7.23 10.14
N MET A 23 6.51 -8.01 10.16
CA MET A 23 5.13 -7.56 10.31
C MET A 23 4.51 -7.96 11.66
N SER A 24 5.23 -8.71 12.50
CA SER A 24 4.74 -9.19 13.80
C SER A 24 4.42 -8.05 14.77
N TRP A 25 5.03 -6.88 14.60
CA TRP A 25 4.77 -5.69 15.40
C TRP A 25 3.35 -5.13 15.27
N MET A 26 2.62 -5.51 14.21
CA MET A 26 1.21 -5.11 14.04
C MET A 26 0.27 -5.91 14.96
N ALA A 27 0.73 -7.03 15.51
CA ALA A 27 -0.06 -7.85 16.40
C ALA A 27 -0.56 -7.04 17.61
N GLY A 28 -1.87 -7.09 17.88
CA GLY A 28 -2.52 -6.33 18.94
C GLY A 28 -3.10 -4.98 18.50
N TYR A 29 -2.88 -4.58 17.24
CA TYR A 29 -3.51 -3.39 16.64
C TYR A 29 -4.69 -3.74 15.72
N GLU A 30 -5.12 -5.00 15.71
CA GLU A 30 -6.32 -5.43 15.01
C GLU A 30 -7.58 -4.97 15.74
N GLY A 31 -8.66 -4.79 14.98
CA GLY A 31 -9.97 -4.49 15.53
C GLY A 31 -10.88 -3.82 14.51
N PRO A 32 -12.14 -3.56 14.87
CA PRO A 32 -13.07 -2.86 14.01
C PRO A 32 -12.52 -1.48 13.62
N ASN A 33 -12.43 -1.21 12.33
CA ASN A 33 -11.99 0.08 11.82
C ASN A 33 -12.85 0.49 10.62
N PRO A 34 -13.83 1.40 10.82
CA PRO A 34 -14.72 1.84 9.74
C PRO A 34 -14.00 2.42 8.51
N ALA A 35 -12.79 2.98 8.68
CA ALA A 35 -12.00 3.47 7.55
C ALA A 35 -11.46 2.32 6.69
N VAL A 36 -11.04 1.21 7.33
CA VAL A 36 -10.63 -0.01 6.63
C VAL A 36 -11.84 -0.63 5.94
N ASP A 37 -12.97 -0.74 6.63
CA ASP A 37 -14.22 -1.28 6.06
C ASP A 37 -14.68 -0.48 4.82
N GLU A 38 -14.57 0.85 4.89
CA GLU A 38 -14.87 1.72 3.74
C GLU A 38 -13.97 1.41 2.54
N VAL A 39 -12.66 1.30 2.75
CA VAL A 39 -11.72 0.99 1.66
C VAL A 39 -11.99 -0.40 1.11
N MET A 40 -12.09 -1.41 1.97
CA MET A 40 -12.32 -2.81 1.60
C MET A 40 -13.57 -2.96 0.73
N SER A 41 -14.65 -2.24 1.02
CA SER A 41 -15.89 -2.27 0.23
C SER A 41 -15.76 -1.68 -1.18
N ARG A 42 -14.68 -0.94 -1.45
CA ARG A 42 -14.46 -0.21 -2.72
C ARG A 42 -13.20 -0.64 -3.46
N ILE A 43 -12.45 -1.62 -2.97
CA ILE A 43 -11.27 -2.12 -3.68
C ILE A 43 -11.75 -2.83 -4.94
N GLY A 44 -11.28 -2.36 -6.09
CA GLY A 44 -11.51 -3.03 -7.36
C GLY A 44 -10.23 -3.66 -7.94
N ALA A 45 -9.05 -3.18 -7.53
CA ALA A 45 -7.78 -3.80 -7.84
C ALA A 45 -6.73 -3.47 -6.78
N VAL A 46 -5.74 -4.35 -6.64
CA VAL A 46 -4.56 -4.13 -5.80
C VAL A 46 -3.32 -4.10 -6.68
N LEU A 47 -2.47 -3.11 -6.47
CA LEU A 47 -1.18 -2.98 -7.14
C LEU A 47 -0.08 -2.94 -6.09
N ILE A 48 0.81 -3.92 -6.14
CA ILE A 48 1.93 -4.06 -5.20
C ILE A 48 3.26 -3.92 -5.93
N GLY A 49 4.30 -3.50 -5.21
CA GLY A 49 5.66 -3.46 -5.75
C GLY A 49 6.41 -4.77 -5.54
N HIS A 50 7.50 -4.96 -6.28
CA HIS A 50 8.44 -6.08 -6.17
C HIS A 50 8.68 -6.55 -4.72
N ARG A 51 9.09 -5.66 -3.81
CA ARG A 51 9.40 -6.00 -2.41
C ARG A 51 8.22 -6.59 -1.65
N THR A 52 7.00 -6.11 -1.93
CA THR A 52 5.78 -6.59 -1.27
C THR A 52 5.40 -7.96 -1.80
N TYR A 53 5.59 -8.21 -3.10
CA TYR A 53 5.32 -9.52 -3.69
C TYR A 53 6.31 -10.59 -3.23
N PHE A 54 7.62 -10.34 -3.37
CA PHE A 54 8.66 -11.33 -3.07
C PHE A 54 8.96 -11.48 -1.58
N GLY A 55 8.52 -10.53 -0.75
CA GLY A 55 8.80 -10.52 0.69
C GLY A 55 10.30 -10.42 1.01
N PRO A 56 10.67 -10.63 2.27
CA PRO A 56 12.07 -10.58 2.70
C PRO A 56 12.90 -11.78 2.24
N ASP A 57 12.27 -12.94 2.05
CA ASP A 57 12.94 -14.17 1.64
C ASP A 57 13.15 -14.27 0.12
N GLY A 58 12.49 -13.41 -0.66
CA GLY A 58 12.65 -13.34 -2.11
C GLY A 58 11.95 -14.45 -2.90
N GLN A 59 11.11 -15.28 -2.25
CA GLN A 59 10.62 -16.57 -2.80
C GLN A 59 9.17 -16.54 -3.30
N GLY A 60 8.69 -15.41 -3.82
CA GLY A 60 7.32 -15.27 -4.31
C GLY A 60 6.33 -14.88 -3.21
N PRO A 61 5.01 -15.03 -3.43
CA PRO A 61 4.01 -14.47 -2.54
C PRO A 61 4.10 -15.17 -1.18
N SER A 62 4.61 -14.46 -0.19
CA SER A 62 4.55 -14.90 1.20
C SER A 62 3.09 -15.05 1.64
N ASP A 63 2.79 -15.84 2.67
CA ASP A 63 1.45 -15.84 3.27
C ASP A 63 1.09 -14.44 3.84
N GLU A 64 2.12 -13.62 4.15
CA GLU A 64 2.02 -12.18 4.45
C GLU A 64 1.70 -11.31 3.21
N GLY A 65 1.95 -11.82 2.01
CA GLY A 65 1.69 -11.18 0.71
C GLY A 65 0.23 -11.29 0.25
N ARG A 66 -0.59 -12.10 0.92
CA ARG A 66 -2.04 -12.14 0.67
C ARG A 66 -2.65 -10.81 1.12
N VAL A 67 -3.33 -10.14 0.20
CA VAL A 67 -3.92 -8.83 0.44
C VAL A 67 -4.89 -8.91 1.63
N TYR A 68 -4.63 -8.10 2.66
CA TYR A 68 -5.36 -8.11 3.95
C TYR A 68 -5.39 -9.48 4.63
N GLY A 69 -4.28 -10.23 4.60
CA GLY A 69 -4.22 -11.57 5.19
C GLY A 69 -5.16 -12.57 4.50
N GLY A 70 -5.51 -12.31 3.23
CA GLY A 70 -6.45 -13.11 2.45
C GLY A 70 -7.92 -12.71 2.65
N ALA A 71 -8.21 -11.63 3.38
CA ALA A 71 -9.58 -11.13 3.54
C ALA A 71 -10.16 -10.50 2.25
N TRP A 72 -9.33 -10.25 1.24
CA TRP A 72 -9.76 -9.76 -0.07
C TRP A 72 -9.22 -10.63 -1.20
N THR A 73 -10.04 -10.80 -2.24
CA THR A 73 -9.66 -11.46 -3.49
C THR A 73 -10.14 -10.63 -4.69
N GLY A 74 -9.37 -10.64 -5.77
CA GLY A 74 -9.67 -9.88 -6.97
C GLY A 74 -8.43 -9.63 -7.83
N PRO A 75 -8.48 -8.70 -8.79
CA PRO A 75 -7.34 -8.37 -9.64
C PRO A 75 -6.13 -7.88 -8.83
N GLN A 76 -5.02 -8.60 -8.94
CA GLN A 76 -3.75 -8.28 -8.28
C GLN A 76 -2.66 -8.06 -9.33
N LEU A 77 -1.97 -6.93 -9.22
CA LEU A 77 -0.90 -6.53 -10.12
C LEU A 77 0.40 -6.38 -9.35
N VAL A 78 1.50 -6.80 -9.97
CA VAL A 78 2.86 -6.65 -9.44
C VAL A 78 3.65 -5.76 -10.38
N TYR A 79 4.03 -4.58 -9.90
CA TYR A 79 5.01 -3.73 -10.59
C TYR A 79 6.42 -4.23 -10.28
N THR A 80 7.07 -4.82 -11.28
CA THR A 80 8.43 -5.36 -11.20
C THR A 80 9.05 -5.48 -12.57
N ARG A 81 10.36 -5.21 -12.68
CA ARG A 81 11.15 -5.52 -13.88
C ARG A 81 11.72 -6.93 -13.87
N ASP A 82 11.67 -7.58 -12.71
CA ASP A 82 12.19 -8.92 -12.46
C ASP A 82 11.00 -9.87 -12.24
N ALA A 83 10.23 -10.11 -13.30
CA ALA A 83 9.16 -11.10 -13.24
C ALA A 83 9.76 -12.52 -13.18
N PRO A 84 9.17 -13.45 -12.40
CA PRO A 84 9.64 -14.82 -12.35
C PRO A 84 9.40 -15.55 -13.69
N ASP A 85 10.25 -16.54 -14.00
CA ASP A 85 10.10 -17.36 -15.22
C ASP A 85 8.79 -18.17 -15.25
N ASP A 86 8.28 -18.55 -14.07
CA ASP A 86 7.01 -19.24 -13.87
C ASP A 86 6.12 -18.40 -12.94
N PRO A 87 5.39 -17.40 -13.48
CA PRO A 87 4.60 -16.48 -12.67
C PRO A 87 3.35 -17.15 -12.10
N ASP A 88 3.02 -16.78 -10.87
CA ASP A 88 1.76 -17.14 -10.24
C ASP A 88 0.58 -16.56 -11.08
N PRO A 89 -0.33 -17.42 -11.57
CA PRO A 89 -1.43 -16.99 -12.44
C PRO A 89 -2.44 -16.06 -11.77
N ASP A 90 -2.43 -15.96 -10.43
CA ASP A 90 -3.30 -15.04 -9.69
C ASP A 90 -2.80 -13.58 -9.74
N TYR A 91 -1.62 -13.34 -10.33
CA TYR A 91 -1.00 -12.01 -10.43
C TYR A 91 -0.71 -11.61 -11.87
N ILE A 92 -0.88 -10.31 -12.15
CA ILE A 92 -0.51 -9.69 -13.41
C ILE A 92 0.80 -8.92 -13.19
N PHE A 93 1.88 -9.36 -13.84
CA PHE A 93 3.19 -8.71 -13.75
C PHE A 93 3.31 -7.63 -14.83
N VAL A 94 3.74 -6.43 -14.43
CA VAL A 94 3.92 -5.27 -15.31
C VAL A 94 5.24 -4.58 -14.96
N ASP A 95 6.05 -4.23 -15.96
CA ASP A 95 7.39 -3.65 -15.77
C ASP A 95 7.46 -2.13 -15.95
N ASP A 96 6.41 -1.53 -16.51
CA ASP A 96 6.20 -0.08 -16.59
C ASP A 96 5.20 0.42 -15.52
N LEU A 97 5.57 1.49 -14.82
CA LEU A 97 4.78 2.03 -13.72
C LEU A 97 3.44 2.63 -14.21
N ALA A 98 3.46 3.37 -15.33
CA ALA A 98 2.27 4.04 -15.84
C ALA A 98 1.28 3.00 -16.37
N GLU A 99 1.76 1.96 -17.05
CA GLU A 99 0.95 0.82 -17.47
C GLU A 99 0.39 0.05 -16.27
N ALA A 100 1.19 -0.21 -15.24
CA ALA A 100 0.74 -0.91 -14.04
C ALA A 100 -0.42 -0.15 -13.36
N VAL A 101 -0.26 1.17 -13.20
CA VAL A 101 -1.30 2.04 -12.63
C VAL A 101 -2.53 2.10 -13.54
N ALA A 102 -2.34 2.27 -14.85
CA ALA A 102 -3.47 2.32 -15.80
C ALA A 102 -4.28 1.02 -15.78
N THR A 103 -3.60 -0.13 -15.75
CA THR A 103 -4.21 -1.46 -15.70
C THR A 103 -4.95 -1.66 -14.38
N ALA A 104 -4.35 -1.29 -13.25
CA ALA A 104 -4.99 -1.34 -11.94
C ALA A 104 -6.24 -0.44 -11.89
N LYS A 105 -6.18 0.79 -12.43
CA LYS A 105 -7.34 1.70 -12.50
C LYS A 105 -8.45 1.17 -13.39
N ALA A 106 -8.11 0.53 -14.51
CA ALA A 106 -9.08 -0.09 -15.41
C ALA A 106 -9.80 -1.26 -14.71
N ALA A 107 -9.04 -2.15 -14.05
CA ALA A 107 -9.58 -3.23 -13.25
C ALA A 107 -10.43 -2.73 -12.07
N ALA A 108 -10.04 -1.60 -11.47
CA ALA A 108 -10.77 -1.02 -10.34
C ALA A 108 -12.13 -0.42 -10.70
N GLY A 109 -12.38 -0.08 -11.97
CA GLY A 109 -13.63 0.53 -12.42
C GLY A 109 -13.89 1.89 -11.75
N ASP A 110 -14.94 1.97 -10.93
CA ASP A 110 -15.28 3.15 -10.12
C ASP A 110 -14.79 3.07 -8.66
N GLY A 111 -14.13 1.96 -8.30
CA GLY A 111 -13.51 1.74 -7.00
C GLY A 111 -12.08 2.30 -6.91
N TYR A 112 -11.33 1.78 -5.92
CA TYR A 112 -9.92 2.08 -5.72
C TYR A 112 -9.02 1.06 -6.39
N ALA A 113 -7.99 1.56 -7.06
CA ALA A 113 -6.74 0.85 -7.28
C ALA A 113 -5.86 1.08 -6.04
N VAL A 114 -5.77 0.08 -5.17
CA VAL A 114 -5.08 0.18 -3.89
C VAL A 114 -3.61 -0.15 -4.05
N LEU A 115 -2.74 0.77 -3.65
CA LEU A 115 -1.30 0.53 -3.54
C LEU A 115 -0.97 -0.07 -2.18
N ILE A 116 -0.22 -1.17 -2.18
CA ILE A 116 0.41 -1.72 -0.98
C ILE A 116 1.93 -1.69 -1.17
N GLY A 117 2.62 -1.06 -0.22
CA GLY A 117 4.08 -0.90 -0.20
C GLY A 117 4.54 0.55 -0.37
N ALA A 118 5.54 0.93 0.44
CA ALA A 118 6.08 2.29 0.47
C ALA A 118 6.82 2.69 -0.83
N ALA A 119 7.59 1.76 -1.42
CA ALA A 119 8.38 2.04 -2.61
C ALA A 119 7.52 2.40 -3.82
N ILE A 120 6.50 1.58 -4.12
CA ILE A 120 5.59 1.84 -5.25
C ILE A 120 4.75 3.09 -5.03
N ALA A 121 4.33 3.36 -3.78
CA ALA A 121 3.60 4.58 -3.47
C ALA A 121 4.44 5.84 -3.69
N ARG A 122 5.73 5.82 -3.33
CA ARG A 122 6.66 6.91 -3.65
C ARG A 122 6.83 7.08 -5.15
N ASP A 123 7.05 6.00 -5.89
CA ASP A 123 7.23 6.06 -7.34
C ASP A 123 5.97 6.63 -8.03
N CYS A 124 4.77 6.22 -7.58
CA CYS A 124 3.49 6.78 -8.03
C CYS A 124 3.34 8.27 -7.66
N LEU A 125 3.77 8.68 -6.47
CA LEU A 125 3.73 10.08 -6.05
C LEU A 125 4.63 10.95 -6.94
N ASP A 126 5.86 10.51 -7.18
CA ASP A 126 6.85 11.22 -7.99
C ASP A 126 6.40 11.32 -9.47
N ALA A 127 5.65 10.33 -9.95
CA ALA A 127 5.06 10.34 -11.29
C ALA A 127 3.72 11.11 -11.39
N GLY A 128 3.20 11.65 -10.29
CA GLY A 128 1.89 12.33 -10.27
C GLY A 128 0.70 11.38 -10.50
N LEU A 129 0.87 10.10 -10.17
CA LEU A 129 -0.11 9.03 -10.37
C LEU A 129 -0.90 8.68 -9.11
N LEU A 130 -0.49 9.18 -7.93
CA LEU A 130 -1.17 8.96 -6.66
C LEU A 130 -2.27 10.00 -6.43
N ASP A 131 -3.51 9.56 -6.13
CA ASP A 131 -4.62 10.46 -5.88
C ASP A 131 -4.86 10.70 -4.37
N GLU A 132 -4.81 9.63 -3.57
CA GLU A 132 -5.14 9.67 -2.14
C GLU A 132 -4.22 8.78 -1.31
N VAL A 133 -4.12 9.12 -0.01
CA VAL A 133 -3.32 8.39 0.98
C VAL A 133 -4.18 8.19 2.22
N LEU A 134 -4.34 6.95 2.66
CA LEU A 134 -4.96 6.60 3.94
C LEU A 134 -3.92 5.90 4.81
N ILE A 135 -3.51 6.56 5.89
CA ILE A 135 -2.52 6.05 6.84
C ILE A 135 -3.21 5.73 8.17
N HIS A 136 -2.95 4.55 8.69
CA HIS A 136 -3.31 4.14 10.05
C HIS A 136 -2.09 4.27 10.96
N VAL A 137 -2.04 5.31 11.79
CA VAL A 137 -0.94 5.54 12.74
C VAL A 137 -1.24 4.80 14.05
N VAL A 138 -0.45 3.79 14.37
CA VAL A 138 -0.57 3.04 15.64
C VAL A 138 0.37 3.60 16.70
N PRO A 139 0.06 3.45 18.00
CA PRO A 139 0.85 4.02 19.10
C PRO A 139 2.11 3.20 19.46
N THR A 140 2.89 2.77 18.47
CA THR A 140 4.19 2.09 18.65
C THR A 140 5.33 2.92 18.07
N LEU A 141 6.50 2.88 18.71
CA LEU A 141 7.77 3.31 18.14
C LEU A 141 8.58 2.05 17.78
N LEU A 142 8.88 1.84 16.49
CA LEU A 142 9.63 0.65 16.03
C LEU A 142 11.14 0.85 16.05
N GLY A 143 11.60 2.10 15.90
CA GLY A 143 13.00 2.50 15.88
C GLY A 143 13.71 2.25 14.55
N ASP A 144 13.35 1.20 13.81
CA ASP A 144 13.97 0.84 12.53
C ASP A 144 13.04 0.02 11.63
N GLY A 145 13.40 -0.13 10.36
CA GLY A 145 12.67 -0.90 9.34
C GLY A 145 12.41 -0.12 8.06
N THR A 146 11.33 -0.44 7.35
CA THR A 146 10.97 0.27 6.13
C THR A 146 10.23 1.56 6.50
N ARG A 147 10.79 2.72 6.17
CA ARG A 147 10.10 4.01 6.35
C ARG A 147 8.89 4.12 5.43
N LEU A 148 7.82 4.75 5.90
CA LEU A 148 6.63 5.09 5.11
C LEU A 148 7.05 5.82 3.83
N PHE A 149 7.88 6.86 3.98
CA PHE A 149 8.32 7.67 2.87
C PHE A 149 9.81 7.96 2.99
N ASP A 150 10.62 7.26 2.20
CA ASP A 150 12.07 7.44 2.12
C ASP A 150 12.45 8.07 0.78
N ARG A 151 12.65 9.39 0.81
CA ARG A 151 12.99 10.24 -0.35
C ARG A 151 13.95 11.38 0.06
N PRO A 152 15.18 11.07 0.50
CA PRO A 152 16.13 12.09 0.93
C PRO A 152 16.46 13.04 -0.23
N GLY A 153 16.44 14.34 0.03
CA GLY A 153 16.74 15.38 -0.97
C GLY A 153 15.64 15.65 -2.00
N GLY A 154 14.47 14.99 -1.89
CA GLY A 154 13.31 15.30 -2.70
C GLY A 154 12.57 16.56 -2.25
N ASP A 155 11.80 17.14 -3.16
CA ASP A 155 10.85 18.21 -2.85
C ASP A 155 9.76 17.72 -1.90
N GLY A 156 9.28 18.62 -1.04
CA GLY A 156 8.15 18.35 -0.15
C GLY A 156 6.83 18.41 -0.91
N THR A 157 5.99 17.39 -0.71
CA THR A 157 4.62 17.38 -1.24
C THR A 157 3.64 17.83 -0.15
N ARG A 158 2.87 18.89 -0.42
CA ARG A 158 1.79 19.31 0.46
C ARG A 158 0.55 18.46 0.19
N LEU A 159 0.02 17.83 1.24
CA LEU A 159 -1.20 17.03 1.17
C LEU A 159 -2.39 17.80 1.75
N GLU A 160 -3.58 17.51 1.24
CA GLU A 160 -4.84 18.05 1.77
C GLU A 160 -5.53 17.03 2.65
N GLN A 161 -5.88 17.41 3.89
CA GLN A 161 -6.62 16.52 4.77
C GLN A 161 -8.07 16.38 4.33
N LEU A 162 -8.49 15.15 4.06
CA LEU A 162 -9.88 14.81 3.77
C LEU A 162 -10.65 14.47 5.05
N SER A 163 -10.06 13.64 5.90
CA SER A 163 -10.66 13.25 7.18
C SER A 163 -9.62 12.75 8.17
N VAL A 164 -9.98 12.81 9.45
CA VAL A 164 -9.25 12.17 10.55
C VAL A 164 -10.28 11.44 11.40
N THR A 165 -10.08 10.14 11.61
CA THR A 165 -10.90 9.33 12.51
C THR A 165 -9.99 8.55 13.44
N HIS A 166 -10.56 7.98 14.52
CA HIS A 166 -9.79 7.22 15.48
C HIS A 166 -10.52 5.93 15.85
N THR A 167 -9.74 4.92 16.18
CA THR A 167 -10.17 3.72 16.89
C THR A 167 -9.33 3.60 18.17
N PRO A 168 -9.65 2.67 19.09
CA PRO A 168 -8.76 2.39 20.21
C PRO A 168 -7.34 1.96 19.79
N ALA A 169 -7.18 1.40 18.59
CA ALA A 169 -5.90 0.86 18.10
C ALA A 169 -5.08 1.87 17.29
N CYS A 170 -5.70 2.86 16.62
CA CYS A 170 -4.97 3.77 15.73
C CYS A 170 -5.69 5.10 15.46
N THR A 171 -4.94 6.06 14.92
CA THR A 171 -5.48 7.26 14.27
C THR A 171 -5.42 7.09 12.76
N ASN A 172 -6.56 7.20 12.10
CA ASN A 172 -6.68 7.15 10.65
C ASN A 172 -6.58 8.57 10.09
N ILE A 173 -5.67 8.79 9.14
CA ILE A 173 -5.49 10.07 8.46
C ILE A 173 -5.69 9.85 6.97
N TRP A 174 -6.77 10.41 6.42
CA TRP A 174 -7.06 10.34 4.99
C TRP A 174 -6.72 11.67 4.33
N LEU A 175 -5.89 11.60 3.30
CA LEU A 175 -5.28 12.72 2.62
C LEU A 175 -5.51 12.62 1.11
N ARG A 176 -5.58 13.78 0.46
CA ARG A 176 -5.55 13.94 -0.99
C ARG A 176 -4.20 14.49 -1.42
N VAL A 177 -3.71 13.99 -2.55
CA VAL A 177 -2.57 14.57 -3.28
C VAL A 177 -3.11 15.63 -4.24
N PRO A 178 -2.77 16.91 -4.07
CA PRO A 178 -3.15 17.96 -5.02
C PRO A 178 -2.49 17.72 -6.39
N ARG A 179 -3.18 18.11 -7.45
CA ARG A 179 -2.65 18.10 -8.83
C ARG A 179 -2.16 19.47 -9.25
#